data_AF-R6FFJ6-F1
#
_entry.id   AF-R6FFJ6-F1
#
_cell.length_a   1.000
_cell.length_b   1.000
_cell.length_c   1.000
_cell.angle_alpha   90.00
_cell.angle_beta   90.00
_cell.angle_gamma   90.00
#
_symmetry.space_group_name_H-M   'P 1'
#
loop_
_entity.id
_entity.type
_entity.pdbx_description
1 polymer ?
#
loop_
_entity_poly.entity_id
_entity_poly.type
_entity_poly.pdbx_seq_one_letter_code
_entity_poly.pdbx_strand_id
1 'polypeptide(L)' 'MEQSNKLPVGLEYIDGQLYLYRCPKCGRENYILNVSLGICTWCGYNANLNYPKTLNDNQNEQDNR' A
#
# COMPACT_ATOMS: atom_id res chain seq x y z
N MET A 1 9.94 -9.64 20.93
CA MET A 1 10.31 -8.53 20.02
C MET A 1 9.41 -8.65 18.82
N GLU A 2 8.28 -7.93 18.80
CA GLU A 2 7.48 -7.85 17.58
C GLU A 2 8.28 -7.05 16.57
N GLN A 3 8.83 -7.75 15.58
CA GLN A 3 9.23 -7.09 14.34
C GLN A 3 7.97 -6.44 13.80
N SER A 4 7.91 -5.11 13.87
CA SER A 4 6.95 -4.34 13.10
C SER A 4 7.29 -4.58 11.63
N ASN A 5 6.82 -5.70 11.09
CA ASN A 5 6.84 -5.98 9.66
C ASN A 5 5.95 -4.93 9.03
N LYS A 6 6.55 -3.78 8.72
CA LYS A 6 5.88 -2.65 8.09
C LYS A 6 5.50 -3.14 6.70
N LEU A 7 4.26 -3.59 6.57
CA LEU A 7 3.74 -4.11 5.32
C LEU A 7 3.67 -2.98 4.28
N PRO A 8 3.81 -3.31 2.99
CA PRO A 8 3.52 -2.37 1.91
C PRO A 8 2.13 -1.73 2.09
N VAL A 9 2.01 -0.46 1.68
CA VAL A 9 0.73 0.26 1.67
C VAL A 9 -0.32 -0.57 0.94
N GLY A 10 -1.42 -0.84 1.62
CA GLY A 10 -2.55 -1.61 1.09
C GLY A 10 -2.53 -3.11 1.40
N LEU A 11 -1.70 -3.53 2.35
CA LEU A 11 -1.78 -4.82 3.04
C LEU A 11 -1.93 -4.58 4.55
N GLU A 12 -2.78 -5.37 5.21
CA GLU A 12 -2.99 -5.27 6.66
C GLU A 12 -3.11 -6.65 7.28
N TYR A 13 -2.49 -6.84 8.44
CA TYR A 13 -2.72 -8.02 9.28
C TYR A 13 -3.77 -7.67 10.33
N ILE A 14 -4.91 -8.37 10.32
CA ILE A 14 -5.94 -8.28 11.34
C ILE A 14 -6.14 -9.69 11.91
N ASP A 15 -5.95 -9.86 13.21
CA ASP A 15 -6.09 -11.14 13.93
C ASP A 15 -5.31 -12.32 13.30
N GLY A 16 -4.10 -12.04 12.80
CA GLY A 16 -3.24 -13.05 12.15
C GLY A 16 -3.62 -13.40 10.71
N GLN A 17 -4.67 -12.77 10.16
CA GLN A 17 -5.09 -12.91 8.78
C GLN A 17 -4.59 -11.73 7.94
N LEU A 18 -4.03 -12.01 6.76
CA LEU A 18 -3.60 -10.99 5.80
C LEU A 18 -4.78 -10.52 4.96
N TYR A 19 -4.98 -9.21 4.88
CA TYR A 19 -5.99 -8.53 4.09
C TYR A 19 -5.36 -7.65 3.02
N LEU A 20 -6.08 -7.52 1.90
CA LEU A 20 -5.72 -6.68 0.77
C LEU A 20 -6.70 -5.52 0.66
N TYR A 21 -6.19 -4.29 0.48
CA TYR A 21 -7.07 -3.13 0.36
C TYR A 21 -7.87 -3.16 -0.95
N ARG A 22 -9.17 -2.88 -0.83
CA ARG A 22 -10.07 -2.64 -1.96
C ARG A 22 -9.89 -1.22 -2.47
N CYS A 23 -10.05 -1.01 -3.78
CA CYS A 23 -10.04 0.35 -4.32
C CYS A 23 -11.17 1.19 -3.70
N PRO A 24 -10.90 2.40 -3.16
CA PRO A 24 -11.94 3.23 -2.53
C PRO A 24 -12.96 3.77 -3.55
N LYS A 25 -12.59 3.82 -4.85
CA LYS A 25 -13.48 4.30 -5.92
C LYS A 25 -14.42 3.22 -6.47
N CYS A 26 -13.89 2.04 -6.81
CA CYS A 26 -14.70 0.98 -7.45
C CYS A 26 -14.99 -0.22 -6.54
N GLY A 27 -14.44 -0.26 -5.33
CA GLY A 27 -14.66 -1.31 -4.36
C GLY A 27 -14.13 -2.67 -4.76
N ARG A 28 -13.30 -2.81 -5.79
CA ARG A 28 -12.74 -4.11 -6.19
C ARG A 28 -11.41 -4.38 -5.47
N GLU A 29 -11.18 -5.63 -5.09
CA GLU A 29 -9.87 -6.11 -4.65
C GLU A 29 -8.86 -5.96 -5.78
N ASN A 30 -7.67 -5.48 -5.49
CA ASN A 30 -6.72 -5.03 -6.51
C ASN A 30 -5.45 -5.88 -6.46
N TYR A 31 -4.68 -5.97 -7.54
CA TYR A 31 -3.43 -6.74 -7.50
C TYR A 31 -2.43 -6.09 -6.54
N ILE A 32 -1.75 -6.90 -5.74
CA ILE A 32 -0.79 -6.44 -4.71
C ILE A 32 0.27 -5.46 -5.26
N LEU A 33 0.76 -5.70 -6.48
CA LEU A 33 1.71 -4.81 -7.16
C LEU A 33 1.10 -3.46 -7.53
N ASN A 34 -0.17 -3.44 -7.92
CA ASN A 34 -0.87 -2.21 -8.27
C ASN A 34 -1.27 -1.42 -7.01
N VAL A 35 -1.59 -2.14 -5.94
CA VAL A 35 -1.82 -1.57 -4.61
C VAL A 35 -0.57 -0.85 -4.09
N SER A 36 0.63 -1.45 -4.20
CA SER A 36 1.88 -0.80 -3.75
C SER A 36 2.25 0.44 -4.57
N LEU A 37 1.83 0.51 -5.85
CA LEU A 37 1.97 1.69 -6.70
C LEU A 37 0.88 2.76 -6.44
N GLY A 38 -0.14 2.44 -5.64
CA GLY A 38 -1.28 3.32 -5.40
C GLY A 38 -2.23 3.45 -6.61
N ILE A 39 -2.21 2.50 -7.54
CA ILE A 39 -3.02 2.52 -8.77
C ILE A 39 -4.04 1.38 -8.75
N CYS A 40 -5.31 1.67 -9.07
CA CYS A 40 -6.31 0.63 -9.27
C CYS A 40 -6.23 0.02 -10.67
N THR A 41 -5.99 -1.29 -10.77
CA THR A 41 -6.01 -2.03 -12.05
C THR A 41 -7.35 -1.91 -12.77
N TRP A 42 -8.46 -1.81 -12.03
CA TRP A 42 -9.80 -1.91 -12.60
C TRP A 42 -10.36 -0.60 -13.13
N CYS A 43 -10.20 0.49 -12.36
CA CYS A 43 -10.82 1.78 -12.69
C CYS A 43 -9.83 2.93 -12.88
N GLY A 44 -8.53 2.65 -12.83
CA GLY A 44 -7.47 3.65 -13.00
C GLY A 44 -7.38 4.68 -11.87
N TYR A 45 -8.09 4.48 -10.75
CA TYR A 45 -7.99 5.36 -9.58
C TYR A 45 -6.54 5.47 -9.10
N ASN A 46 -6.07 6.70 -8.90
CA ASN A 46 -4.72 7.00 -8.43
C ASN A 46 -4.77 7.58 -7.02
N ALA A 47 -4.40 6.78 -6.03
CA ALA A 47 -4.42 7.15 -4.62
C ALA A 47 -3.45 8.29 -4.30
N ASN A 48 -2.37 8.43 -5.06
CA ASN A 48 -1.35 9.47 -4.85
C ASN A 48 -1.89 10.91 -5.02
N LEU A 49 -3.03 11.07 -5.71
CA LEU A 49 -3.69 12.37 -5.88
C LEU A 49 -4.49 12.79 -4.64
N ASN A 50 -4.99 11.81 -3.87
CA ASN A 50 -5.90 12.06 -2.76
C ASN A 50 -5.23 11.84 -1.39
N TYR A 51 -4.15 11.07 -1.35
CA TYR A 51 -3.39 10.73 -0.15
C TYR A 51 -1.90 11.04 -0.41
N PRO A 52 -1.52 12.33 -0.39
CA PRO A 52 -0.13 12.72 -0.60
C PRO A 52 0.74 12.06 0.48
N LYS A 53 1.83 11.40 0.06
CA LYS A 53 2.81 10.83 0.98
C LYS A 53 3.35 11.96 1.84
N THR A 54 3.05 11.95 3.14
CA THR A 54 3.73 12.84 4.08
C THR A 54 5.21 12.43 4.12
N LEU A 55 6.10 13.42 4.11
CA LEU A 55 7.55 13.33 3.88
C LEU A 55 8.37 12.53 4.92
N ASN A 56 7.81 11.52 5.57
CA ASN A 56 8.50 10.72 6.60
C ASN A 56 9.03 9.36 6.10
N ASP A 57 8.93 9.06 4.79
CA ASP A 57 9.39 7.79 4.21
C ASP A 57 10.83 7.84 3.64
N ASN A 58 11.53 8.98 3.73
CA ASN A 58 12.87 9.19 3.16
C ASN A 58 14.04 8.59 3.98
N GLN A 59 13.92 7.41 4.57
CA GLN A 59 15.07 6.80 5.28
C GLN A 59 15.56 5.44 4.80
N ASN A 60 14.90 4.73 3.87
CA ASN A 60 15.31 3.34 3.57
C ASN A 60 15.57 3.04 2.08
N GLU A 61 16.04 4.00 1.28
CA GLU A 61 16.45 3.75 -0.13
C GLU A 61 17.95 3.96 -0.41
N GLN A 62 18.79 4.24 0.59
CA GLN A 62 20.24 4.40 0.38
C GLN A 62 21.11 3.17 0.70
N ASP A 63 20.57 2.09 1.26
CA ASP A 63 21.38 0.93 1.69
C ASP A 63 21.51 -0.21 0.66
N ASN A 64 21.56 0.09 -0.64
CA ASN A 64 21.96 -0.92 -1.64
C ASN A 64 22.58 -0.28 -2.90
N ARG A 65 23.76 0.34 -2.76
CA ARG A 65 24.72 0.51 -3.85
C ARG A 65 26.09 0.04 -3.43
#